data_AF-A0A6A6Z144-F1
#
_entry.id   AF-A0A6A6Z144-F1
#
_cell.length_a   1.000
_cell.length_b   1.000
_cell.length_c   1.000
_cell.angle_alpha   90.00
_cell.angle_beta   90.00
_cell.angle_gamma   90.00
#
_symmetry.space_group_name_H-M   'P 1'
#
loop_
_entity.id
_entity.type
_entity.pdbx_description
1 polymer ?
#
loop_
_entity_poly.entity_id
_entity_poly.type
_entity_poly.pdbx_seq_one_letter_code
_entity_poly.pdbx_strand_id
1 'polypeptide(L)'
;MLQEVALSPLDQFASRGYISLLFCFPSLDHTHENLVTQLQHGLSCFASLFPVVKGHVQQKLERGHVKVVYSVDAADPPFAVRDTSLKYEELRQKGFPIQGPRHGSVSHEAAGWDGTVVAVKVSKLRGGLILCFSAHHSFVNAAGLGVLTKLYAECCSGKIRHDYARVMKQDRVRSLQGTDLEDALIHHGRLWMPPEPNHSRIPTPEPISPKFAKISIAMTISEVALQQLKHSCAENATDKHSTSFISALDAATSLLFVGIMRARSPYLPPGSICSLNIAVDGRSKLVPPLPDDFLGNSHAGAIVSIPVSDLNSQDVGVTIGNVAFQIRTAITAVDNQLIRSSTSECYSVLPPHGV
;
A
#
# COMPACT_ATOMS: atom_id res chain seq x y z
N MET A 1 -3.54 -8.00 30.42
CA MET A 1 -2.18 -7.41 30.55
C MET A 1 -1.82 -6.72 29.24
N LEU A 2 -1.28 -5.50 29.31
CA LEU A 2 -0.90 -4.73 28.13
C LEU A 2 0.35 -5.35 27.46
N GLN A 3 0.30 -5.52 26.14
CA GLN A 3 1.38 -6.05 25.32
C GLN A 3 1.77 -5.04 24.25
N GLU A 4 3.02 -5.10 23.81
CA GLU A 4 3.57 -4.19 22.80
C GLU A 4 4.16 -4.98 21.64
N VAL A 5 3.95 -4.50 20.42
CA VAL A 5 4.65 -4.96 19.22
C VAL A 5 5.58 -3.85 18.75
N ALA A 6 6.87 -4.17 18.72
CA ALA A 6 7.87 -3.31 18.12
C ALA A 6 7.70 -3.33 16.59
N LEU A 7 7.65 -2.14 16.00
CA LEU A 7 7.53 -1.93 14.57
C LEU A 7 8.92 -1.74 13.96
N SER A 8 9.13 -2.25 12.74
CA SER A 8 10.43 -2.11 12.05
C SER A 8 10.72 -0.65 11.71
N PRO A 9 11.97 -0.28 11.34
CA PRO A 9 12.26 1.07 10.88
C PRO A 9 11.41 1.49 9.69
N LEU A 10 11.20 0.59 8.73
CA LEU A 10 10.36 0.86 7.56
C LEU A 10 8.90 1.12 7.96
N ASP A 11 8.39 0.45 9.00
CA ASP A 11 7.06 0.72 9.57
C ASP A 11 6.96 2.13 10.17
N GLN A 12 8.05 2.67 10.73
CA GLN A 12 8.10 4.02 11.30
C GLN A 12 7.87 5.11 10.24
N PHE A 13 8.10 4.83 8.96
CA PHE A 13 7.97 5.82 7.88
C PHE A 13 6.78 5.59 6.95
N ALA A 14 6.00 4.53 7.20
CA ALA A 14 4.72 4.34 6.52
C ALA A 14 3.78 5.54 6.77
N SER A 15 2.91 5.85 5.82
CA SER A 15 1.93 6.91 6.01
C SER A 15 1.06 6.65 7.24
N ARG A 16 0.71 7.70 7.97
CA ARG A 16 -0.16 7.60 9.14
C ARG A 16 -1.61 7.62 8.67
N GLY A 17 -2.21 6.43 8.61
CA GLY A 17 -3.58 6.26 8.17
C GLY A 17 -3.88 4.85 7.72
N TYR A 18 -5.13 4.65 7.31
CA TYR A 18 -5.60 3.36 6.82
C TYR A 18 -5.30 3.13 5.35
N ILE A 19 -4.77 1.95 5.05
CA ILE A 19 -4.92 1.31 3.75
C ILE A 19 -6.11 0.35 3.83
N SER A 20 -6.90 0.27 2.76
CA SER A 20 -8.16 -0.46 2.76
C SER A 20 -8.34 -1.29 1.50
N LEU A 21 -8.91 -2.49 1.67
CA LEU A 21 -9.43 -3.30 0.57
C LEU A 21 -10.95 -3.26 0.59
N LEU A 22 -11.55 -3.07 -0.58
CA LEU A 22 -12.99 -3.08 -0.79
C LEU A 22 -13.37 -4.36 -1.53
N PHE A 23 -14.24 -5.17 -0.92
CA PHE A 23 -14.76 -6.40 -1.50
C PHE A 23 -16.26 -6.23 -1.78
N CYS A 24 -16.63 -6.38 -3.05
CA CYS A 24 -18.01 -6.25 -3.51
C CYS A 24 -18.64 -7.64 -3.64
N PHE A 25 -19.71 -7.91 -2.89
CA PHE A 25 -20.40 -9.20 -2.91
C PHE A 25 -21.86 -9.02 -3.33
N PRO A 26 -22.37 -9.82 -4.30
CA PRO A 26 -23.80 -9.86 -4.57
C PRO A 26 -24.51 -10.59 -3.42
N SER A 27 -25.74 -10.18 -3.11
CA SER A 27 -26.59 -10.89 -2.15
C SER A 27 -27.65 -11.64 -2.93
N LEU A 28 -27.44 -12.92 -3.15
CA LEU A 28 -28.35 -13.76 -3.95
C LEU A 28 -29.50 -14.30 -3.11
N ASP A 29 -29.23 -14.80 -1.89
CA ASP A 29 -30.24 -15.54 -1.10
C ASP A 29 -30.19 -15.28 0.43
N HIS A 30 -29.21 -14.50 0.91
CA HIS A 30 -29.07 -14.19 2.33
C HIS A 30 -29.61 -12.79 2.65
N THR A 31 -30.25 -12.65 3.80
CA THR A 31 -30.54 -11.32 4.36
C THR A 31 -29.21 -10.67 4.75
N HIS A 32 -29.09 -9.35 4.56
CA HIS A 32 -27.89 -8.63 4.99
C HIS A 32 -27.59 -8.84 6.48
N GLU A 33 -28.62 -9.06 7.32
CA GLU A 33 -28.46 -9.34 8.75
C GLU A 33 -27.65 -10.61 9.02
N ASN A 34 -27.94 -11.70 8.30
CA ASN A 34 -27.20 -12.96 8.47
C ASN A 34 -25.74 -12.80 8.04
N LEU A 35 -25.49 -12.12 6.92
CA LEU A 35 -24.14 -11.86 6.41
C LEU A 35 -23.35 -10.95 7.37
N VAL A 36 -23.97 -9.89 7.86
CA VAL A 36 -23.36 -8.97 8.83
C VAL A 36 -23.01 -9.70 10.13
N THR A 37 -23.94 -10.53 10.64
CA THR A 37 -23.72 -11.34 11.85
C THR A 37 -22.54 -12.30 11.65
N GLN A 38 -22.49 -12.99 10.50
CA GLN A 38 -21.38 -13.90 10.20
C GLN A 38 -20.04 -13.17 10.10
N LEU A 39 -19.99 -12.00 9.46
CA LEU A 39 -18.79 -11.17 9.37
C LEU A 39 -18.34 -10.70 10.76
N GLN A 40 -19.28 -10.24 11.59
CA GLN A 40 -18.98 -9.81 12.95
C GLN A 40 -18.47 -10.97 13.83
N HIS A 41 -19.09 -12.15 13.75
CA HIS A 41 -18.59 -13.36 14.42
C HIS A 41 -17.19 -13.76 13.93
N GLY A 42 -16.95 -13.67 12.62
CA GLY A 42 -15.62 -13.89 12.03
C GLY A 42 -14.60 -12.91 12.59
N LEU A 43 -14.98 -11.66 12.88
CA LEU A 43 -14.08 -10.65 13.42
C LEU A 43 -13.73 -10.96 14.88
N SER A 44 -14.70 -11.39 15.68
CA SER A 44 -14.46 -11.86 17.05
C SER A 44 -13.55 -13.08 17.11
N CYS A 45 -13.76 -14.04 16.20
CA CYS A 45 -12.88 -15.21 16.06
C CYS A 45 -11.46 -14.78 15.66
N PHE A 46 -11.33 -13.90 14.66
CA PHE A 46 -10.05 -13.37 14.22
C PHE A 46 -9.31 -12.63 15.33
N ALA A 47 -9.99 -11.75 16.06
CA ALA A 47 -9.44 -11.00 17.16
C ALA A 47 -9.06 -11.89 18.35
N SER A 48 -9.72 -13.03 18.53
CA SER A 48 -9.37 -14.02 19.55
C SER A 48 -8.10 -14.80 19.19
N LEU A 49 -7.96 -15.20 17.92
CA LEU A 49 -6.78 -15.93 17.43
C LEU A 49 -5.58 -15.02 17.18
N PHE A 50 -5.82 -13.73 16.93
CA PHE A 50 -4.78 -12.75 16.60
C PHE A 50 -4.92 -11.44 17.41
N PRO A 51 -4.73 -11.47 18.75
CA PRO A 51 -5.13 -10.36 19.62
C PRO A 51 -4.52 -8.99 19.34
N VAL A 52 -3.39 -8.93 18.61
CA VAL A 52 -2.77 -7.66 18.20
C VAL A 52 -3.70 -6.78 17.37
N VAL A 53 -4.69 -7.33 16.65
CA VAL A 53 -5.61 -6.49 15.85
C VAL A 53 -6.59 -5.69 16.69
N LYS A 54 -6.78 -6.07 17.95
CA LYS A 54 -7.52 -5.28 18.96
C LYS A 54 -6.71 -4.06 19.43
N GLY A 55 -5.45 -3.97 19.02
CA GLY A 55 -4.53 -2.92 19.42
C GLY A 55 -4.78 -1.58 18.75
N HIS A 56 -3.99 -0.61 19.20
CA HIS A 56 -3.93 0.72 18.63
C HIS A 56 -2.48 1.05 18.29
N VAL A 57 -2.28 1.76 17.19
CA VAL A 57 -1.03 2.45 16.93
C VAL A 57 -0.96 3.65 17.86
N GLN A 58 0.13 3.75 18.60
CA GLN A 58 0.40 4.85 19.52
C GLN A 58 1.72 5.50 19.14
N GLN A 59 1.71 6.83 19.03
CA GLN A 59 2.93 7.60 18.98
C GLN A 59 3.54 7.71 20.39
N LYS A 60 4.81 7.38 20.54
CA LYS A 60 5.54 7.75 21.75
C LYS A 60 5.75 9.27 21.75
N LEU A 61 5.37 9.91 22.87
CA LEU A 61 5.53 11.35 23.10
C LEU A 61 7.00 11.79 22.97
N GLU A 62 7.92 10.88 23.24
CA GLU A 62 9.34 11.06 22.95
C GLU A 62 9.67 10.44 21.59
N ARG A 63 10.25 11.26 20.69
CA ARG A 63 11.02 10.84 19.50
C ARG A 63 10.20 10.32 18.30
N GLY A 64 8.88 10.48 18.27
CA GLY A 64 8.06 10.23 17.07
C GLY A 64 7.91 8.76 16.63
N HIS A 65 8.51 7.82 17.37
CA HIS A 65 8.35 6.38 17.14
C HIS A 65 6.90 5.96 17.36
N VAL A 66 6.40 5.14 16.46
CA VAL A 66 5.12 4.44 16.59
C VAL A 66 5.35 3.01 17.07
N LYS A 67 4.45 2.56 17.93
CA LYS A 67 4.33 1.17 18.35
C LYS A 67 2.89 0.73 18.28
N VAL A 68 2.66 -0.58 18.25
CA VAL A 68 1.32 -1.13 18.49
C VAL A 68 1.23 -1.59 19.93
N VAL A 69 0.17 -1.15 20.60
CA VAL A 69 -0.15 -1.56 21.97
C VAL A 69 -1.50 -2.23 21.97
N TYR A 70 -1.60 -3.40 22.60
CA TYR A 70 -2.84 -4.18 22.65
C TYR A 70 -3.03 -4.89 23.99
N SER A 71 -4.25 -5.31 24.27
CA SER A 71 -4.57 -6.23 25.37
C SER A 71 -5.42 -7.36 24.80
N VAL A 72 -5.20 -8.59 25.27
CA VAL A 72 -6.00 -9.76 24.83
C VAL A 72 -7.47 -9.58 25.22
N ASP A 73 -7.69 -8.95 26.37
CA ASP A 73 -9.02 -8.68 26.95
C ASP A 73 -9.66 -7.40 26.39
N ALA A 74 -9.01 -6.72 25.43
CA ALA A 74 -9.60 -5.55 24.79
C ALA A 74 -10.83 -5.96 23.94
N ALA A 75 -11.67 -4.96 23.67
CA ALA A 75 -12.78 -5.11 22.73
C ALA A 75 -12.27 -5.50 21.34
N ASP A 76 -13.15 -6.12 20.56
CA ASP A 76 -12.86 -6.46 19.16
C ASP A 76 -12.62 -5.18 18.33
N PRO A 77 -11.94 -5.31 17.17
CA PRO A 77 -11.72 -4.18 16.28
C PRO A 77 -13.04 -3.50 15.88
N PRO A 78 -13.03 -2.19 15.57
CA PRO A 78 -14.23 -1.47 15.16
C PRO A 78 -14.93 -2.15 13.99
N PHE A 79 -16.24 -2.38 14.14
CA PHE A 79 -17.10 -2.97 13.13
C PHE A 79 -18.30 -2.05 12.88
N ALA A 80 -18.32 -1.39 11.73
CA ALA A 80 -19.38 -0.45 11.37
C ALA A 80 -20.32 -1.06 10.33
N VAL A 81 -21.61 -0.82 10.47
CA VAL A 81 -22.63 -1.21 9.48
C VAL A 81 -23.33 0.04 8.98
N ARG A 82 -23.52 0.15 7.67
CA ARG A 82 -24.17 1.31 7.06
C ARG A 82 -25.12 0.88 5.96
N ASP A 83 -26.36 1.35 6.03
CA ASP A 83 -27.29 1.28 4.90
C ASP A 83 -26.99 2.37 3.88
N THR A 84 -27.06 2.00 2.60
CA THR A 84 -26.82 2.92 1.49
C THR A 84 -27.97 2.84 0.49
N SER A 85 -28.20 3.94 -0.23
CA SER A 85 -29.13 3.97 -1.36
C SER A 85 -28.54 3.39 -2.66
N LEU A 86 -27.28 2.92 -2.63
CA LEU A 86 -26.58 2.41 -3.80
C LEU A 86 -27.13 1.03 -4.19
N LYS A 87 -27.16 0.75 -5.50
CA LYS A 87 -27.54 -0.55 -6.04
C LYS A 87 -26.30 -1.30 -6.52
N TYR A 88 -26.19 -2.57 -6.13
CA TYR A 88 -25.04 -3.40 -6.47
C TYR A 88 -24.87 -3.51 -7.98
N GLU A 89 -25.94 -3.82 -8.71
CA GLU A 89 -25.88 -4.06 -10.16
C GLU A 89 -25.51 -2.79 -10.96
N GLU A 90 -25.95 -1.61 -10.51
CA GLU A 90 -25.55 -0.34 -11.14
C GLU A 90 -24.06 -0.04 -10.96
N LEU A 91 -23.48 -0.40 -9.81
CA LEU A 91 -22.04 -0.29 -9.59
C LEU A 91 -21.29 -1.32 -10.42
N ARG A 92 -21.76 -2.57 -10.44
CA ARG A 92 -21.15 -3.66 -11.20
C ARG A 92 -21.04 -3.33 -12.70
N GLN A 93 -22.12 -2.85 -13.30
CA GLN A 93 -22.15 -2.45 -14.73
C GLN A 93 -21.15 -1.35 -15.07
N LYS A 94 -20.77 -0.52 -14.08
CA LYS A 94 -19.80 0.57 -14.23
C LYS A 94 -18.39 0.21 -13.75
N GLY A 95 -18.14 -1.05 -13.39
CA GLY A 95 -16.84 -1.50 -12.88
C GLY A 95 -16.52 -1.02 -11.46
N PHE A 96 -17.53 -0.85 -10.61
CA PHE A 96 -17.42 -0.39 -9.21
C PHE A 96 -16.62 0.92 -9.05
N PRO A 97 -17.11 2.05 -9.59
CA PRO A 97 -16.45 3.35 -9.44
C PRO A 97 -16.66 3.89 -8.02
N ILE A 98 -15.92 3.35 -7.06
CA ILE A 98 -16.01 3.70 -5.64
C ILE A 98 -14.95 4.74 -5.30
N GLN A 99 -15.17 5.97 -5.74
CA GLN A 99 -14.22 7.05 -5.56
C GLN A 99 -14.93 8.36 -5.17
N GLY A 100 -14.17 9.37 -4.72
CA GLY A 100 -14.72 10.67 -4.33
C GLY A 100 -15.76 10.56 -3.19
N PRO A 101 -16.91 11.25 -3.27
CA PRO A 101 -17.94 11.23 -2.22
C PRO A 101 -18.47 9.83 -1.87
N ARG A 102 -18.40 8.88 -2.83
CA ARG A 102 -18.84 7.49 -2.61
C ARG A 102 -17.85 6.70 -1.75
N HIS A 103 -16.59 7.12 -1.72
CA HIS A 103 -15.55 6.45 -0.93
C HIS A 103 -15.89 6.48 0.56
N GLY A 104 -16.26 7.63 1.14
CA GLY A 104 -16.63 7.72 2.56
C GLY A 104 -17.91 6.94 2.92
N SER A 105 -18.78 6.70 1.95
CA SER A 105 -19.97 5.85 2.15
C SER A 105 -19.62 4.37 2.34
N VAL A 106 -18.45 3.92 1.90
CA VAL A 106 -18.07 2.50 1.96
C VAL A 106 -16.77 2.21 2.71
N SER A 107 -15.87 3.19 2.83
CA SER A 107 -14.60 3.06 3.53
C SER A 107 -14.66 3.64 4.93
N HIS A 108 -13.71 3.28 5.78
CA HIS A 108 -13.48 3.97 7.05
C HIS A 108 -12.90 5.37 6.80
N GLU A 109 -13.19 6.27 7.73
CA GLU A 109 -12.46 7.54 7.81
C GLU A 109 -10.97 7.25 8.05
N ALA A 110 -10.09 8.12 7.58
CA ALA A 110 -8.66 7.94 7.79
C ALA A 110 -8.40 7.89 9.30
N ALA A 111 -7.76 6.81 9.77
CA ALA A 111 -7.13 6.84 11.08
C ALA A 111 -6.18 8.05 11.12
N GLY A 112 -6.29 8.85 12.19
CA GLY A 112 -5.29 9.86 12.47
C GLY A 112 -3.95 9.21 12.84
N TRP A 113 -3.13 9.97 13.56
CA TRP A 113 -1.86 9.48 14.09
C TRP A 113 -2.02 8.33 15.09
N ASP A 114 -3.12 8.35 15.83
CA ASP A 114 -3.54 7.29 16.75
C ASP A 114 -4.79 6.62 16.16
N GLY A 115 -4.71 5.33 15.87
CA GLY A 115 -5.79 4.57 15.24
C GLY A 115 -5.77 3.09 15.60
N THR A 116 -6.88 2.39 15.45
CA THR A 116 -6.94 0.95 15.68
C THR A 116 -6.09 0.22 14.64
N VAL A 117 -5.58 -0.97 14.98
CA VAL A 117 -4.76 -1.74 14.04
C VAL A 117 -5.58 -2.19 12.84
N VAL A 118 -6.81 -2.66 13.07
CA VAL A 118 -7.78 -3.05 12.03
C VAL A 118 -9.10 -2.31 12.28
N ALA A 119 -9.84 -2.07 11.21
CA ALA A 119 -11.24 -1.66 11.27
C ALA A 119 -12.02 -2.28 10.10
N VAL A 120 -13.27 -2.69 10.34
CA VAL A 120 -14.13 -3.33 9.35
C VAL A 120 -15.42 -2.53 9.16
N LYS A 121 -15.85 -2.33 7.92
CA LYS A 121 -17.10 -1.65 7.61
C LYS A 121 -17.88 -2.45 6.57
N VAL A 122 -19.17 -2.64 6.84
CA VAL A 122 -20.10 -3.26 5.89
C VAL A 122 -21.09 -2.21 5.43
N SER A 123 -21.06 -1.90 4.14
CA SER A 123 -22.08 -1.08 3.50
C SER A 123 -23.10 -1.99 2.82
N LYS A 124 -24.35 -1.95 3.28
CA LYS A 124 -25.49 -2.67 2.71
C LYS A 124 -25.98 -1.91 1.47
N LEU A 125 -26.07 -2.61 0.34
CA LEU A 125 -26.55 -2.09 -0.95
C LEU A 125 -27.81 -2.84 -1.36
N ARG A 126 -28.65 -2.26 -2.22
CA ARG A 126 -29.72 -3.06 -2.83
C ARG A 126 -29.11 -4.13 -3.74
N GLY A 127 -29.31 -5.41 -3.38
CA GLY A 127 -28.83 -6.58 -4.12
C GLY A 127 -27.39 -7.01 -3.81
N GLY A 128 -26.77 -6.48 -2.74
CA GLY A 128 -25.39 -6.83 -2.39
C GLY A 128 -24.83 -6.05 -1.21
N LEU A 129 -23.55 -6.23 -0.92
CA LEU A 129 -22.83 -5.46 0.08
C LEU A 129 -21.42 -5.14 -0.39
N ILE A 130 -20.84 -4.11 0.23
CA ILE A 130 -19.42 -3.79 0.11
C ILE A 130 -18.80 -3.94 1.50
N LEU A 131 -17.83 -4.83 1.61
CA LEU A 131 -17.00 -5.01 2.80
C LEU A 131 -15.71 -4.20 2.62
N CYS A 132 -15.50 -3.23 3.50
CA CYS A 132 -14.22 -2.54 3.64
C CYS A 132 -13.45 -3.15 4.80
N PHE A 133 -12.25 -3.65 4.50
CA PHE A 133 -11.29 -4.11 5.48
C PHE A 133 -10.09 -3.16 5.48
N SER A 134 -9.91 -2.44 6.58
CA SER A 134 -8.89 -1.42 6.76
C SER A 134 -7.87 -1.86 7.79
N ALA A 135 -6.61 -1.52 7.58
CA ALA A 135 -5.58 -1.66 8.60
C ALA A 135 -4.61 -0.47 8.57
N HIS A 136 -4.05 -0.14 9.73
CA HIS A 136 -3.12 0.99 9.85
C HIS A 136 -1.82 0.70 9.09
N HIS A 137 -1.40 1.63 8.22
CA HIS A 137 -0.27 1.39 7.31
C HIS A 137 1.08 1.27 8.04
N SER A 138 1.24 1.89 9.22
CA SER A 138 2.37 1.61 10.11
C SER A 138 2.43 0.18 10.63
N PHE A 139 1.31 -0.56 10.63
CA PHE A 139 1.31 -1.97 11.04
C PHE A 139 1.45 -2.93 9.85
N VAL A 140 0.97 -2.56 8.66
CA VAL A 140 1.02 -3.41 7.47
C VAL A 140 1.29 -2.63 6.18
N ASN A 141 1.97 -3.28 5.23
CA ASN A 141 1.92 -2.86 3.82
C ASN A 141 0.76 -3.55 3.08
N ALA A 142 0.60 -3.27 1.77
CA ALA A 142 -0.48 -3.83 0.97
C ALA A 142 -0.49 -5.38 0.93
N ALA A 143 0.68 -6.01 0.87
CA ALA A 143 0.80 -7.47 0.93
C ALA A 143 0.36 -8.01 2.31
N GLY A 144 0.81 -7.38 3.40
CA GLY A 144 0.39 -7.70 4.76
C GLY A 144 -1.11 -7.52 4.99
N LEU A 145 -1.72 -6.48 4.42
CA LEU A 145 -3.17 -6.28 4.42
C LEU A 145 -3.90 -7.43 3.71
N GLY A 146 -3.33 -7.95 2.62
CA GLY A 146 -3.84 -9.15 1.95
C GLY A 146 -3.79 -10.39 2.84
N VAL A 147 -2.71 -10.57 3.62
CA VAL A 147 -2.58 -11.65 4.61
C VAL A 147 -3.65 -11.50 5.70
N LEU A 148 -3.77 -10.33 6.33
CA LEU A 148 -4.78 -10.09 7.38
C LEU A 148 -6.20 -10.35 6.88
N THR A 149 -6.50 -9.96 5.63
CA THR A 149 -7.80 -10.22 5.01
C THR A 149 -8.06 -11.72 4.87
N LYS A 150 -7.05 -12.52 4.45
CA LYS A 150 -7.16 -13.98 4.36
C LYS A 150 -7.43 -14.60 5.74
N LEU A 151 -6.70 -14.16 6.77
CA LEU A 151 -6.92 -14.62 8.15
C LEU A 151 -8.36 -14.33 8.59
N TYR A 152 -8.83 -13.10 8.39
CA TYR A 152 -10.22 -12.75 8.70
C TYR A 152 -11.24 -13.60 7.93
N ALA A 153 -11.02 -13.85 6.63
CA ALA A 153 -11.90 -14.69 5.82
C ALA A 153 -11.95 -16.16 6.28
N GLU A 154 -10.84 -16.70 6.79
CA GLU A 154 -10.81 -18.04 7.40
C GLU A 154 -11.69 -18.12 8.64
N CYS A 155 -11.62 -17.11 9.51
CA CYS A 155 -12.49 -17.00 10.67
C CYS A 155 -13.97 -16.87 10.28
N CYS A 156 -14.30 -16.06 9.26
CA CYS A 156 -15.66 -15.94 8.74
C CYS A 156 -16.21 -17.24 8.16
N SER A 157 -15.35 -18.08 7.57
CA SER A 157 -15.73 -19.35 6.93
C SER A 157 -15.60 -20.57 7.84
N GLY A 158 -15.02 -20.42 9.03
CA GLY A 158 -14.69 -21.51 9.96
C GLY A 158 -13.57 -22.43 9.46
N LYS A 159 -12.83 -22.07 8.40
CA LYS A 159 -11.79 -22.89 7.76
C LYS A 159 -10.41 -22.32 8.08
N ILE A 160 -9.95 -22.50 9.32
CA ILE A 160 -8.63 -22.05 9.78
C ILE A 160 -7.53 -22.87 9.09
N ARG A 161 -6.64 -22.21 8.34
CA ARG A 161 -5.55 -22.87 7.61
C ARG A 161 -4.18 -22.30 7.96
N HIS A 162 -4.11 -21.02 8.31
CA HIS A 162 -2.85 -20.39 8.67
C HIS A 162 -2.48 -20.68 10.13
N ASP A 163 -1.18 -20.63 10.43
CA ASP A 163 -0.66 -20.60 11.80
C ASP A 163 -0.62 -19.15 12.31
N TYR A 164 -1.70 -18.75 12.97
CA TYR A 164 -1.88 -17.41 13.53
C TYR A 164 -0.79 -17.08 14.56
N ALA A 165 -0.38 -18.06 15.36
CA ALA A 165 0.64 -17.87 16.38
C ALA A 165 2.00 -17.58 15.76
N ARG A 166 2.37 -18.29 14.68
CA ARG A 166 3.60 -18.01 13.94
C ARG A 166 3.58 -16.62 13.31
N VAL A 167 2.49 -16.24 12.64
CA VAL A 167 2.34 -14.90 12.02
C VAL A 167 2.51 -13.80 13.08
N MET A 168 1.92 -13.98 14.26
CA MET A 168 1.95 -12.99 15.34
C MET A 168 3.35 -12.85 15.96
N LYS A 169 4.09 -13.97 16.08
CA LYS A 169 5.40 -14.02 16.74
C LYS A 169 6.58 -13.60 15.85
N GLN A 170 6.33 -13.11 14.63
CA GLN A 170 7.39 -12.64 13.75
C GLN A 170 8.11 -11.42 14.36
N ASP A 171 9.41 -11.55 14.60
CA ASP A 171 10.25 -10.45 15.07
C ASP A 171 10.59 -9.51 13.92
N ARG A 172 9.82 -8.42 13.81
CA ARG A 172 9.91 -7.46 12.71
C ARG A 172 11.21 -6.66 12.72
N VAL A 173 11.73 -6.34 13.90
CA VAL A 173 12.94 -5.53 14.05
C VAL A 173 14.16 -6.36 13.68
N ARG A 174 14.24 -7.59 14.18
CA ARG A 174 15.35 -8.50 13.86
C ARG A 174 15.33 -8.96 12.41
N SER A 175 14.16 -9.14 11.82
CA SER A 175 14.04 -9.58 10.42
C SER A 175 14.43 -8.50 9.40
N LEU A 176 14.34 -7.22 9.79
CA LEU A 176 14.69 -6.06 8.97
C LEU A 176 15.79 -5.23 9.64
N GLN A 177 17.00 -5.77 9.65
CA GLN A 177 18.20 -5.05 10.09
C GLN A 177 18.82 -4.28 8.93
N GLY A 178 19.30 -3.07 9.23
CA GLY A 178 20.10 -2.27 8.32
C GLY A 178 21.50 -2.87 8.07
N THR A 179 22.20 -2.27 7.13
CA THR A 179 23.65 -2.43 6.86
C THR A 179 24.40 -1.21 7.42
N ASP A 180 25.71 -1.14 7.20
CA ASP A 180 26.47 0.09 7.47
C ASP A 180 25.90 1.26 6.64
N LEU A 181 25.77 2.42 7.28
CA LEU A 181 25.19 3.62 6.66
C LEU A 181 26.15 4.25 5.64
N GLU A 182 27.47 4.16 5.86
CA GLU A 182 28.46 4.66 4.89
C GLU A 182 28.40 3.85 3.59
N ASP A 183 28.37 2.53 3.70
CA ASP A 183 28.18 1.62 2.56
C ASP A 183 26.83 1.89 1.85
N ALA A 184 25.76 2.10 2.62
CA ALA A 184 24.44 2.40 2.07
C ALA A 184 24.42 3.67 1.20
N LEU A 185 25.07 4.75 1.66
CA LEU A 185 25.12 6.03 0.94
C LEU A 185 26.04 5.98 -0.29
N ILE A 186 27.13 5.22 -0.21
CA ILE A 186 28.07 5.03 -1.33
C ILE A 186 27.39 4.30 -2.50
N HIS A 187 26.61 3.25 -2.21
CA HIS A 187 26.09 2.38 -3.26
C HIS A 187 24.78 2.86 -3.91
N HIS A 188 23.97 3.62 -3.19
CA HIS A 188 22.62 3.95 -3.65
C HIS A 188 22.26 5.45 -3.58
N GLY A 189 23.07 6.28 -2.92
CA GLY A 189 22.71 7.66 -2.61
C GLY A 189 21.49 7.77 -1.69
N ARG A 190 21.04 9.00 -1.40
CA ARG A 190 19.77 9.21 -0.71
C ARG A 190 18.61 8.92 -1.67
N LEU A 191 18.19 7.66 -1.73
CA LEU A 191 16.94 7.27 -2.41
C LEU A 191 15.70 7.62 -1.59
N TRP A 192 15.94 8.04 -0.36
CA TRP A 192 14.93 8.41 0.59
C TRP A 192 15.04 9.89 0.93
N MET A 193 13.90 10.59 0.81
CA MET A 193 13.75 11.89 1.42
C MET A 193 13.14 11.65 2.80
N PRO A 194 13.88 11.82 3.90
CA PRO A 194 13.26 11.83 5.21
C PRO A 194 12.16 12.89 5.25
N PRO A 195 10.97 12.60 5.79
CA PRO A 195 10.12 13.68 6.27
C PRO A 195 10.94 14.48 7.28
N GLU A 196 10.94 15.80 7.18
CA GLU A 196 11.83 16.63 7.99
C GLU A 196 11.69 16.28 9.50
N PRO A 197 12.80 16.25 10.26
CA PRO A 197 12.81 15.72 11.64
C PRO A 197 11.93 16.46 12.67
N ASN A 198 11.21 17.51 12.28
CA ASN A 198 10.41 18.34 13.16
C ASN A 198 8.92 18.29 12.82
N HIS A 199 8.30 17.13 12.99
CA HIS A 199 6.87 17.07 13.28
C HIS A 199 6.63 17.04 14.79
N SER A 200 7.04 18.14 15.47
CA SER A 200 6.15 18.77 16.44
C SER A 200 4.76 18.92 15.78
N ARG A 201 3.70 19.15 16.54
CA ARG A 201 2.35 19.46 16.03
C ARG A 201 2.27 20.77 15.21
N ILE A 202 3.26 21.07 14.38
CA ILE A 202 3.16 21.99 13.26
C ILE A 202 2.10 21.36 12.36
N PRO A 203 0.94 22.01 12.17
CA PRO A 203 0.01 21.58 11.14
C PRO A 203 0.85 21.46 9.88
N THR A 204 0.83 20.29 9.22
CA THR A 204 1.21 20.24 7.80
C THR A 204 0.61 21.49 7.17
N PRO A 205 1.39 22.37 6.51
CA PRO A 205 0.82 23.54 5.85
C PRO A 205 -0.37 23.00 5.09
N GLU A 206 -1.57 23.54 5.40
CA GLU A 206 -2.83 22.98 4.89
C GLU A 206 -2.57 22.60 3.45
N PRO A 207 -2.68 21.30 3.10
CA PRO A 207 -2.26 20.84 1.78
C PRO A 207 -2.93 21.78 0.82
N ILE A 208 -2.15 22.60 0.09
CA ILE A 208 -2.68 23.73 -0.70
C ILE A 208 -3.86 23.12 -1.41
N SER A 209 -5.07 23.43 -0.93
CA SER A 209 -6.23 22.69 -1.38
C SER A 209 -6.21 22.96 -2.86
N PRO A 210 -6.05 21.93 -3.71
CA PRO A 210 -5.88 22.21 -5.12
C PRO A 210 -7.10 23.05 -5.47
N LYS A 211 -6.86 24.22 -6.09
CA LYS A 211 -7.92 25.17 -6.45
C LYS A 211 -8.91 24.57 -7.47
N PHE A 212 -8.85 23.26 -7.67
CA PHE A 212 -9.51 22.45 -8.66
C PHE A 212 -10.16 21.26 -7.95
N ALA A 213 -11.40 20.97 -8.33
CA ALA A 213 -12.08 19.75 -7.89
C ALA A 213 -11.25 18.52 -8.31
N LYS A 214 -10.95 17.64 -7.36
CA LYS A 214 -10.33 16.36 -7.66
C LYS A 214 -11.40 15.42 -8.19
N ILE A 215 -11.24 14.97 -9.42
CA ILE A 215 -12.03 13.87 -9.98
C ILE A 215 -11.17 12.61 -9.90
N SER A 216 -11.76 11.54 -9.42
CA SER A 216 -11.13 10.22 -9.42
C SER A 216 -11.96 9.35 -10.37
N ILE A 217 -11.26 8.64 -11.27
CA ILE A 217 -11.86 7.71 -12.24
C ILE A 217 -11.18 6.35 -12.11
N ALA A 218 -11.97 5.27 -12.20
CA ALA A 218 -11.46 3.91 -12.36
C ALA A 218 -11.32 3.61 -13.86
N MET A 219 -10.13 3.15 -14.28
CA MET A 219 -9.86 2.74 -15.66
C MET A 219 -9.61 1.24 -15.69
N THR A 220 -10.20 0.56 -16.68
CA THR A 220 -10.04 -0.89 -16.86
C THR A 220 -9.32 -1.14 -18.18
N ILE A 221 -8.28 -1.99 -18.14
CA ILE A 221 -7.59 -2.48 -19.33
C ILE A 221 -7.94 -3.97 -19.44
N SER A 222 -8.48 -4.41 -20.58
CA SER A 222 -8.78 -5.82 -20.80
C SER A 222 -7.49 -6.63 -20.87
N GLU A 223 -7.56 -7.92 -20.55
CA GLU A 223 -6.40 -8.82 -20.63
C GLU A 223 -5.77 -8.81 -22.03
N VAL A 224 -6.61 -8.87 -23.08
CA VAL A 224 -6.15 -8.82 -24.48
C VAL A 224 -5.42 -7.50 -24.77
N ALA A 225 -5.98 -6.36 -24.38
CA ALA A 225 -5.34 -5.06 -24.60
C ALA A 225 -4.03 -4.92 -23.81
N LEU A 226 -3.97 -5.49 -22.60
CA LEU A 226 -2.77 -5.47 -21.78
C LEU A 226 -1.64 -6.32 -22.38
N GLN A 227 -1.96 -7.49 -22.96
CA GLN A 227 -0.98 -8.31 -23.67
C GLN A 227 -0.50 -7.65 -24.96
N GLN A 228 -1.41 -7.05 -25.73
CA GLN A 228 -1.06 -6.27 -26.91
C GLN A 228 -0.14 -5.09 -26.55
N LEU A 229 -0.49 -4.33 -25.51
CA LEU A 229 0.34 -3.24 -25.00
C LEU A 229 1.75 -3.71 -24.64
N LYS A 230 1.85 -4.80 -23.87
CA LYS A 230 3.14 -5.39 -23.49
C LYS A 230 3.97 -5.78 -24.71
N HIS A 231 3.35 -6.43 -25.70
CA HIS A 231 4.02 -6.84 -26.93
C HIS A 231 4.51 -5.63 -27.73
N SER A 232 3.63 -4.65 -27.99
CA SER A 232 3.99 -3.42 -28.71
C SER A 232 5.07 -2.62 -28.00
N CYS A 233 5.10 -2.58 -26.66
CA CYS A 233 6.19 -1.94 -25.92
C CYS A 233 7.54 -2.64 -26.18
N ALA A 234 7.54 -3.98 -26.19
CA ALA A 234 8.75 -4.77 -26.40
C ALA A 234 9.31 -4.67 -27.83
N GLU A 235 8.43 -4.52 -28.83
CA GLU A 235 8.79 -4.38 -30.24
C GLU A 235 9.29 -2.97 -30.58
N ASN A 236 8.59 -1.93 -30.09
CA ASN A 236 8.90 -0.55 -30.45
C ASN A 236 10.06 0.05 -29.64
N ALA A 237 10.43 -0.53 -28.50
CA ALA A 237 11.53 -0.01 -27.70
C ALA A 237 12.85 -0.03 -28.48
N THR A 238 13.46 1.15 -28.62
CA THR A 238 14.79 1.33 -29.21
C THR A 238 15.90 1.25 -28.16
N ASP A 239 15.57 1.54 -26.90
CA ASP A 239 16.46 1.37 -25.75
C ASP A 239 15.88 0.33 -24.80
N LYS A 240 16.42 -0.89 -24.86
CA LYS A 240 16.02 -2.01 -23.99
C LYS A 240 16.78 -2.01 -22.66
N HIS A 241 17.70 -1.05 -22.47
CA HIS A 241 18.58 -0.99 -21.30
C HIS A 241 19.24 -2.36 -21.02
N SER A 242 19.61 -2.63 -19.77
CA SER A 242 20.26 -3.89 -19.34
C SER A 242 19.30 -5.08 -19.20
N THR A 243 18.03 -4.96 -19.61
CA THR A 243 17.00 -5.97 -19.35
C THR A 243 16.42 -6.53 -20.64
N SER A 244 16.17 -7.85 -20.68
CA SER A 244 15.73 -8.54 -21.89
C SER A 244 14.22 -8.65 -22.05
N PHE A 245 13.45 -8.31 -21.01
CA PHE A 245 12.00 -8.47 -20.99
C PHE A 245 11.34 -7.33 -20.22
N ILE A 246 10.04 -7.14 -20.41
CA ILE A 246 9.17 -6.31 -19.56
C ILE A 246 7.95 -7.12 -19.12
N SER A 247 7.33 -6.73 -18.02
CA SER A 247 6.07 -7.28 -17.54
C SER A 247 4.86 -6.49 -18.05
N ALA A 248 3.67 -7.06 -17.86
CA ALA A 248 2.42 -6.35 -18.12
C ALA A 248 2.24 -5.11 -17.21
N LEU A 249 2.73 -5.18 -15.97
CA LEU A 249 2.74 -4.03 -15.06
C LEU A 249 3.61 -2.91 -15.62
N ASP A 250 4.82 -3.22 -16.11
CA ASP A 250 5.75 -2.21 -16.64
C ASP A 250 5.12 -1.46 -17.82
N ALA A 251 4.48 -2.20 -18.73
CA ALA A 251 3.81 -1.65 -19.90
C ALA A 251 2.58 -0.81 -19.54
N ALA A 252 1.75 -1.27 -18.59
CA ALA A 252 0.60 -0.49 -18.12
C ALA A 252 1.03 0.78 -17.37
N THR A 253 2.05 0.66 -16.52
CA THR A 253 2.60 1.79 -15.77
C THR A 253 3.27 2.80 -16.69
N SER A 254 4.02 2.37 -17.72
CA SER A 254 4.62 3.27 -18.69
C SER A 254 3.57 4.04 -19.49
N LEU A 255 2.51 3.36 -19.97
CA LEU A 255 1.39 3.99 -20.66
C LEU A 255 0.74 5.08 -19.79
N LEU A 256 0.44 4.76 -18.53
CA LEU A 256 -0.16 5.73 -17.60
C LEU A 256 0.79 6.90 -17.32
N PHE A 257 2.06 6.62 -17.04
CA PHE A 257 3.05 7.65 -16.71
C PHE A 257 3.26 8.61 -17.88
N VAL A 258 3.50 8.09 -19.08
CA VAL A 258 3.65 8.90 -20.31
C VAL A 258 2.39 9.72 -20.56
N GLY A 259 1.20 9.11 -20.49
CA GLY A 259 -0.06 9.80 -20.70
C GLY A 259 -0.30 10.94 -19.70
N ILE A 260 -0.08 10.68 -18.40
CA ILE A 260 -0.23 11.68 -17.33
C ILE A 260 0.76 12.83 -17.54
N MET A 261 2.01 12.53 -17.83
CA MET A 261 3.05 13.56 -17.94
C MET A 261 2.90 14.39 -19.20
N ARG A 262 2.52 13.81 -20.35
CA ARG A 262 2.19 14.56 -21.56
C ARG A 262 1.02 15.53 -21.32
N ALA A 263 -0.03 15.08 -20.63
CA ALA A 263 -1.18 15.92 -20.28
C ALA A 263 -0.82 17.07 -19.33
N ARG A 264 0.18 16.89 -18.46
CA ARG A 264 0.69 17.93 -17.56
C ARG A 264 1.70 18.86 -18.21
N SER A 265 2.42 18.40 -19.24
CA SER A 265 3.57 19.13 -19.80
C SER A 265 3.31 20.58 -20.20
N PRO A 266 2.13 20.99 -20.74
CA PRO A 266 1.88 22.39 -21.09
C PRO A 266 1.87 23.34 -19.88
N TYR A 267 1.73 22.81 -18.67
CA TYR A 267 1.63 23.56 -17.42
C TYR A 267 2.90 23.48 -16.56
N LEU A 268 3.94 22.80 -17.05
CA LEU A 268 5.18 22.63 -16.32
C LEU A 268 6.25 23.62 -16.81
N PRO A 269 7.15 24.10 -15.94
CA PRO A 269 8.28 24.91 -16.37
C PRO A 269 9.15 24.19 -17.41
N PRO A 270 9.75 24.92 -18.37
CA PRO A 270 10.75 24.35 -19.29
C PRO A 270 11.89 23.66 -18.52
N GLY A 271 12.37 22.53 -19.04
CA GLY A 271 13.43 21.75 -18.40
C GLY A 271 12.99 20.92 -17.18
N SER A 272 11.69 20.83 -16.89
CA SER A 272 11.19 20.00 -15.79
C SER A 272 11.58 18.53 -15.96
N ILE A 273 12.00 17.91 -14.86
CA ILE A 273 12.20 16.46 -14.73
C ILE A 273 10.99 15.88 -14.03
N CYS A 274 10.44 14.79 -14.55
CA CYS A 274 9.39 14.04 -13.90
C CYS A 274 9.94 12.74 -13.34
N SER A 275 9.42 12.33 -12.18
CA SER A 275 9.83 11.10 -11.53
C SER A 275 8.64 10.20 -11.23
N LEU A 276 8.82 8.91 -11.47
CA LEU A 276 7.92 7.84 -11.12
C LEU A 276 8.56 7.00 -10.03
N ASN A 277 7.87 6.83 -8.90
CA ASN A 277 8.29 5.93 -7.83
C ASN A 277 7.37 4.72 -7.80
N ILE A 278 7.96 3.53 -7.89
CA ILE A 278 7.26 2.24 -7.87
C ILE A 278 7.66 1.50 -6.60
N ALA A 279 6.70 1.18 -5.75
CA ALA A 279 6.94 0.34 -4.58
C ALA A 279 7.25 -1.10 -5.03
N VAL A 280 8.40 -1.61 -4.62
CA VAL A 280 8.87 -2.97 -4.92
C VAL A 280 8.87 -3.79 -3.64
N ASP A 281 8.16 -4.92 -3.63
CA ASP A 281 8.14 -5.84 -2.49
C ASP A 281 9.54 -6.42 -2.26
N GLY A 282 10.04 -6.24 -1.04
CA GLY A 282 11.37 -6.64 -0.63
C GLY A 282 11.48 -8.05 -0.06
N ARG A 283 10.36 -8.73 0.24
CA ARG A 283 10.38 -10.00 1.00
C ARG A 283 11.27 -11.06 0.38
N SER A 284 11.13 -11.31 -0.92
CA SER A 284 11.93 -12.28 -1.66
C SER A 284 13.31 -11.78 -2.07
N LYS A 285 13.56 -10.48 -1.93
CA LYS A 285 14.83 -9.84 -2.30
C LYS A 285 15.83 -9.80 -1.16
N LEU A 286 15.36 -9.87 0.09
CA LEU A 286 16.21 -9.94 1.27
C LEU A 286 16.93 -11.29 1.38
N VAL A 287 18.10 -11.28 2.01
CA VAL A 287 18.89 -12.47 2.31
C VAL A 287 19.14 -12.53 3.83
N PRO A 288 18.59 -13.52 4.56
CA PRO A 288 17.58 -14.49 4.10
C PRO A 288 16.24 -13.81 3.73
N PRO A 289 15.40 -14.44 2.89
CA PRO A 289 14.10 -13.87 2.51
C PRO A 289 13.15 -13.82 3.71
N LEU A 290 12.27 -12.82 3.72
CA LEU A 290 11.19 -12.75 4.69
C LEU A 290 10.10 -13.77 4.34
N PRO A 291 9.34 -14.27 5.34
CA PRO A 291 8.16 -15.07 5.08
C PRO A 291 7.14 -14.36 4.20
N ASP A 292 6.44 -15.09 3.34
CA ASP A 292 5.38 -14.54 2.48
C ASP A 292 4.22 -13.92 3.28
N ASP A 293 4.04 -14.37 4.52
CA ASP A 293 3.07 -13.85 5.46
C ASP A 293 3.64 -12.80 6.43
N PHE A 294 4.83 -12.26 6.13
CA PHE A 294 5.35 -11.10 6.84
C PHE A 294 4.38 -9.93 6.69
N LEU A 295 3.92 -9.39 7.81
CA LEU A 295 2.88 -8.36 7.81
C LEU A 295 3.40 -6.94 7.58
N GLY A 296 4.59 -6.64 8.12
CA GLY A 296 5.14 -5.30 8.15
C GLY A 296 5.56 -4.74 6.78
N ASN A 297 6.04 -3.50 6.81
CA ASN A 297 6.59 -2.83 5.66
C ASN A 297 7.96 -3.42 5.31
N SER A 298 8.05 -4.06 4.15
CA SER A 298 9.29 -4.51 3.52
C SER A 298 9.22 -4.17 2.04
N HIS A 299 9.49 -2.92 1.70
CA HIS A 299 9.51 -2.44 0.33
C HIS A 299 10.57 -1.37 0.15
N ALA A 300 11.03 -1.19 -1.09
CA ALA A 300 11.86 -0.08 -1.50
C ALA A 300 11.23 0.58 -2.74
N GLY A 301 11.57 1.85 -2.97
CA GLY A 301 11.13 2.58 -4.15
C GLY A 301 12.09 2.35 -5.33
N ALA A 302 11.57 1.88 -6.46
CA ALA A 302 12.25 1.97 -7.75
C ALA A 302 11.89 3.33 -8.39
N ILE A 303 12.89 4.20 -8.54
CA ILE A 303 12.69 5.55 -9.06
C ILE A 303 13.15 5.62 -10.51
N VAL A 304 12.29 6.14 -11.38
CA VAL A 304 12.60 6.47 -12.78
C VAL A 304 12.43 7.96 -12.95
N SER A 305 13.48 8.66 -13.41
CA SER A 305 13.47 10.11 -13.62
C SER A 305 13.75 10.42 -15.09
N ILE A 306 12.85 11.17 -15.73
CA ILE A 306 12.88 11.45 -17.17
C ILE A 306 12.59 12.93 -17.42
N PRO A 307 13.36 13.62 -18.28
CA PRO A 307 13.01 14.95 -18.76
C PRO A 307 11.62 14.95 -19.42
N VAL A 308 10.78 15.92 -19.10
CA VAL A 308 9.42 16.01 -19.68
C VAL A 308 9.48 16.16 -21.22
N SER A 309 10.54 16.77 -21.75
CA SER A 309 10.80 16.86 -23.19
C SER A 309 10.80 15.50 -23.89
N ASP A 310 11.37 14.49 -23.24
CA ASP A 310 11.60 13.17 -23.84
C ASP A 310 10.29 12.37 -23.92
N LEU A 311 9.34 12.68 -23.03
CA LEU A 311 7.99 12.09 -23.04
C LEU A 311 7.08 12.68 -24.13
N ASN A 312 7.43 13.86 -24.64
CA ASN A 312 6.67 14.59 -25.65
C ASN A 312 7.08 14.26 -27.10
N SER A 313 7.92 13.24 -27.31
CA SER A 313 8.27 12.74 -28.64
C SER A 313 7.03 12.41 -29.50
N GLN A 314 7.15 12.58 -30.82
CA GLN A 314 6.11 12.24 -31.78
C GLN A 314 5.89 10.73 -31.87
N ASP A 315 6.93 9.92 -31.66
CA ASP A 315 6.81 8.47 -31.62
C ASP A 315 6.41 8.00 -30.22
N VAL A 316 5.09 7.98 -30.00
CA VAL A 316 4.50 7.60 -28.71
C VAL A 316 4.78 6.13 -28.39
N GLY A 317 4.80 5.25 -29.40
CA GLY A 317 5.02 3.82 -29.22
C GLY A 317 6.43 3.53 -28.70
N VAL A 318 7.44 4.12 -29.35
CA VAL A 318 8.84 4.04 -28.91
C VAL A 318 9.00 4.62 -27.50
N THR A 319 8.39 5.77 -27.23
CA THR A 319 8.47 6.43 -25.91
C THR A 319 7.94 5.54 -24.80
N ILE A 320 6.73 4.97 -24.97
CA ILE A 320 6.12 4.07 -23.98
C ILE A 320 6.96 2.80 -23.80
N GLY A 321 7.50 2.26 -24.90
CA GLY A 321 8.39 1.10 -24.89
C GLY A 321 9.66 1.34 -24.07
N ASN A 322 10.39 2.42 -24.36
CA ASN A 322 11.63 2.78 -23.65
C ASN A 322 11.36 3.02 -22.16
N VAL A 323 10.28 3.74 -21.82
CA VAL A 323 9.87 3.95 -20.41
C VAL A 323 9.56 2.63 -19.71
N ALA A 324 8.94 1.65 -20.40
CA ALA A 324 8.69 0.33 -19.80
C ALA A 324 9.99 -0.40 -19.45
N PHE A 325 11.02 -0.32 -20.31
CA PHE A 325 12.34 -0.89 -20.02
C PHE A 325 13.10 -0.14 -18.91
N GLN A 326 12.97 1.18 -18.82
CA GLN A 326 13.50 1.95 -17.68
C GLN A 326 12.85 1.53 -16.37
N ILE A 327 11.52 1.39 -16.36
CA ILE A 327 10.77 0.87 -15.21
C ILE A 327 11.28 -0.50 -14.79
N ARG A 328 11.41 -1.43 -15.75
CA ARG A 328 11.93 -2.78 -15.46
C ARG A 328 13.35 -2.74 -14.90
N THR A 329 14.22 -1.92 -15.48
CA THR A 329 15.61 -1.76 -15.03
C THR A 329 15.64 -1.27 -13.59
N ALA A 330 14.89 -0.23 -13.26
CA ALA A 330 14.79 0.30 -11.89
C ALA A 330 14.23 -0.73 -10.90
N ILE A 331 13.17 -1.47 -11.25
CA ILE A 331 12.60 -2.52 -10.39
C ILE A 331 13.60 -3.66 -10.14
N THR A 332 14.38 -4.03 -11.17
CA THR A 332 15.34 -5.13 -11.10
C THR A 332 16.58 -4.74 -10.28
N ALA A 333 16.95 -3.46 -10.30
CA ALA A 333 18.02 -2.91 -9.49
C ALA A 333 17.70 -2.87 -7.98
N VAL A 334 16.43 -3.03 -7.58
CA VAL A 334 16.09 -3.20 -6.17
C VAL A 334 16.56 -4.57 -5.71
N ASP A 335 17.49 -4.63 -4.76
CA ASP A 335 18.05 -5.86 -4.22
C ASP A 335 18.10 -5.85 -2.68
N ASN A 336 18.71 -6.89 -2.09
CA ASN A 336 18.91 -7.00 -0.64
C ASN A 336 19.64 -5.77 -0.07
N GLN A 337 20.71 -5.33 -0.73
CA GLN A 337 21.55 -4.25 -0.24
C GLN A 337 20.78 -2.95 -0.22
N LEU A 338 20.01 -2.67 -1.26
CA LEU A 338 19.17 -1.47 -1.32
C LEU A 338 18.14 -1.44 -0.19
N ILE A 339 17.41 -2.54 0.04
CA ILE A 339 16.37 -2.58 1.08
C ILE A 339 16.98 -2.39 2.48
N ARG A 340 18.13 -3.02 2.74
CA ARG A 340 18.85 -2.84 4.01
C ARG A 340 19.43 -1.44 4.16
N SER A 341 19.91 -0.85 3.08
CA SER A 341 20.37 0.54 3.03
C SER A 341 19.25 1.50 3.39
N SER A 342 18.06 1.36 2.77
CA SER A 342 16.87 2.16 3.13
C SER A 342 16.48 1.98 4.60
N THR A 343 16.57 0.75 5.12
CA THR A 343 16.32 0.47 6.54
C THR A 343 17.33 1.18 7.46
N SER A 344 18.59 1.28 7.03
CA SER A 344 19.67 1.98 7.76
C SER A 344 19.47 3.48 7.73
N GLU A 345 19.03 4.04 6.61
CA GLU A 345 18.69 5.46 6.49
C GLU A 345 17.49 5.80 7.39
N CYS A 346 16.49 4.91 7.46
CA CYS A 346 15.43 5.02 8.45
C CYS A 346 15.98 5.00 9.89
N TYR A 347 16.98 4.17 10.20
CA TYR A 347 17.62 4.20 11.52
C TYR A 347 18.45 5.47 11.75
N SER A 348 19.09 6.07 10.75
CA SER A 348 19.98 7.23 10.97
C SER A 348 19.23 8.50 11.34
N VAL A 349 17.97 8.61 10.92
CA VAL A 349 17.08 9.70 11.33
C VAL A 349 16.28 9.39 12.59
N LEU A 350 16.23 8.12 13.01
CA LEU A 350 15.66 7.70 14.28
C LEU A 350 16.79 7.74 15.32
N PRO A 351 16.67 8.47 16.44
CA PRO A 351 17.75 8.47 17.44
C PRO A 351 18.01 7.05 17.95
N PRO A 352 19.29 6.68 18.24
CA PRO A 352 19.67 5.30 18.57
C PRO A 352 18.85 4.75 19.74
N HIS A 353 18.48 3.47 19.63
CA HIS A 353 17.90 2.72 20.74
C HIS A 353 18.88 2.79 21.92
N GLY A 354 18.44 3.39 23.03
CA GLY A 354 19.17 3.29 24.28
C GLY A 354 19.33 1.82 24.64
N VAL A 355 20.58 1.40 24.80
CA VAL A 355 20.99 0.12 25.39
C VAL A 355 20.43 -0.01 26.79
#